data_AF-A0A954L0K9-F1
#
_entry.id   AF-A0A954L0K9-F1
#
_cell.length_a   1.000
_cell.length_b   1.000
_cell.length_c   1.000
_cell.angle_alpha   90.00
_cell.angle_beta   90.00
_cell.angle_gamma   90.00
#
_symmetry.space_group_name_H-M   'P 1'
#
loop_
_entity.id
_entity.type
_entity.pdbx_description
1 polymer ?
#
loop_
_entity_poly.entity_id
_entity_poly.type
_entity_poly.pdbx_seq_one_letter_code
_entity_poly.pdbx_strand_id
1 'polypeptide(L)'
;MTTASADTLKTAFIAGTRVKWLILKTAIEERLVYRGDFAFSTLVRFLPIVTQIFLWNAIFAGDEVRTLNHYRYADMVAYFLLVMVARAFSSMPGLSTGIAESIRNGSVRKYLIQPVDMLDYLFWHRVAHKLVYYAIATGPFVLVFWLCRDYLPAWPGPTVLAAWICALMMGFLAGFLIESLIGLIAFWFLEVSSLIFIYMMLNYFLSGHMIPL
;
A
#
# COMPACT_ATOMS: atom_id res chain seq x y z
N MET A 1 -19.27 -27.03 28.95
CA MET A 1 -18.68 -25.70 28.67
C MET A 1 -17.67 -25.40 29.78
N THR A 2 -16.41 -25.74 29.55
CA THR A 2 -15.30 -25.45 30.46
C THR A 2 -14.85 -24.01 30.24
N THR A 3 -15.02 -23.15 31.23
CA THR A 3 -14.47 -21.80 31.22
C THR A 3 -12.94 -21.91 31.25
N ALA A 4 -12.28 -21.47 30.18
CA ALA A 4 -10.82 -21.40 30.16
C ALA A 4 -10.35 -20.50 31.31
N SER A 5 -9.42 -21.00 32.14
CA SER A 5 -8.85 -20.20 33.23
C SER A 5 -8.13 -18.97 32.68
N ALA A 6 -8.09 -17.88 33.45
CA ALA A 6 -7.43 -16.63 33.06
C ALA A 6 -5.95 -16.84 32.64
N ASP A 7 -5.25 -17.80 33.26
CA ASP A 7 -3.88 -18.17 32.91
C ASP A 7 -3.77 -18.84 31.53
N THR A 8 -4.77 -19.64 31.15
CA THR A 8 -4.82 -20.26 29.82
C THR A 8 -5.00 -19.20 28.73
N LEU A 9 -5.90 -18.23 28.96
CA LEU A 9 -6.13 -17.12 28.04
C LEU A 9 -4.88 -16.23 27.89
N LYS A 10 -4.22 -15.91 29.01
CA LYS A 10 -2.98 -15.14 29.02
C LYS A 10 -1.85 -15.85 28.26
N THR A 11 -1.71 -17.15 28.47
CA THR A 11 -0.69 -17.96 27.79
C THR A 11 -0.93 -18.02 26.28
N ALA A 12 -2.18 -18.23 25.86
CA ALA A 12 -2.56 -18.24 24.45
C ALA A 12 -2.30 -16.87 23.77
N PHE A 13 -2.63 -15.77 24.46
CA PHE A 13 -2.36 -14.42 23.97
C PHE A 13 -0.87 -14.14 23.78
N ILE A 14 -0.04 -14.52 24.76
CA ILE A 14 1.42 -14.36 24.68
C ILE A 14 1.98 -15.21 23.53
N ALA A 15 1.52 -16.45 23.38
CA ALA A 15 1.95 -17.32 22.29
C ALA A 15 1.59 -16.72 20.92
N GLY A 16 0.35 -16.26 20.73
CA GLY A 16 -0.08 -15.62 19.48
C GLY A 16 0.74 -14.36 19.16
N THR A 17 1.01 -13.53 20.15
CA THR A 17 1.86 -12.33 19.97
C THR A 17 3.28 -12.69 19.58
N ARG A 18 3.87 -13.73 20.18
CA ARG A 18 5.20 -14.23 19.82
C ARG A 18 5.24 -14.74 18.38
N VAL A 19 4.22 -15.47 17.93
CA VAL A 19 4.12 -15.97 16.55
C VAL A 19 4.07 -14.80 15.56
N LYS A 20 3.21 -13.80 15.81
CA LYS A 20 3.11 -12.59 14.99
C LYS A 20 4.42 -11.83 14.90
N TRP A 21 5.11 -11.67 16.04
CA TRP A 21 6.44 -11.05 16.09
C TRP A 21 7.48 -11.82 15.28
N LEU A 22 7.50 -13.15 15.39
CA LEU A 22 8.42 -14.00 14.62
C LEU A 22 8.16 -13.88 13.12
N ILE A 23 6.88 -13.93 12.68
CA ILE A 23 6.50 -13.74 11.27
C ILE A 23 7.00 -12.38 10.78
N LEU A 24 6.72 -11.31 11.53
CA LEU A 24 7.13 -9.95 11.18
C LEU A 24 8.66 -9.84 11.06
N LYS A 25 9.40 -10.37 12.04
CA LYS A 25 10.87 -10.33 12.06
C LYS A 25 11.45 -11.05 10.84
N THR A 26 11.06 -12.30 10.61
CA THR A 26 11.55 -13.10 9.47
C THR A 26 11.20 -12.41 8.14
N ALA A 27 9.98 -11.90 8.00
CA ALA A 27 9.54 -11.21 6.80
C ALA A 27 10.33 -9.91 6.53
N ILE A 28 10.74 -9.19 7.57
CA ILE A 28 11.63 -8.01 7.45
C ILE A 28 13.01 -8.44 6.96
N GLU A 29 13.60 -9.48 7.56
CA GLU A 29 14.91 -10.02 7.18
C GLU A 29 14.93 -10.44 5.70
N GLU A 30 13.92 -11.20 5.25
CA GLU A 30 13.76 -11.62 3.84
C GLU A 30 13.75 -10.42 2.87
N ARG A 31 13.11 -9.31 3.24
CA ARG A 31 12.99 -8.12 2.38
C ARG A 31 14.26 -7.30 2.35
N LEU A 32 14.98 -7.24 3.46
CA LEU A 32 16.24 -6.50 3.55
C LEU A 32 17.34 -7.12 2.68
N VAL A 33 17.26 -8.42 2.38
CA VAL A 33 18.12 -9.09 1.39
C VAL A 33 18.01 -8.40 0.03
N TYR A 34 16.79 -8.03 -0.38
CA TYR A 34 16.49 -7.39 -1.68
C TYR A 34 16.27 -5.87 -1.58
N ARG A 35 16.91 -5.21 -0.61
CA ARG A 35 16.77 -3.76 -0.38
C ARG A 35 17.05 -2.87 -1.61
N GLY A 36 17.93 -3.31 -2.51
CA GLY A 36 18.20 -2.61 -3.77
C GLY A 36 16.97 -2.50 -4.67
N ASP A 37 16.15 -3.56 -4.71
CA ASP A 37 14.92 -3.61 -5.49
C ASP A 37 13.90 -2.60 -4.98
N PHE A 38 13.84 -2.37 -3.66
CA PHE A 38 12.99 -1.35 -3.06
C PHE A 38 13.40 0.05 -3.53
N ALA A 39 14.69 0.40 -3.43
CA ALA A 39 15.17 1.71 -3.84
C ALA A 39 14.94 1.96 -5.33
N PHE A 40 15.31 0.99 -6.18
CA PHE A 40 15.13 1.08 -7.63
C PHE A 40 13.64 1.14 -8.01
N SER A 41 12.81 0.26 -7.44
CA SER A 41 11.38 0.23 -7.71
C SER A 41 10.68 1.53 -7.29
N THR A 42 11.12 2.17 -6.20
CA THR A 42 10.59 3.48 -5.80
C THR A 42 10.93 4.56 -6.83
N LEU A 43 12.18 4.61 -7.33
CA LEU A 43 12.56 5.59 -8.36
C LEU A 43 11.76 5.39 -9.65
N VAL A 44 11.58 4.15 -10.10
CA VAL A 44 10.77 3.85 -11.29
C VAL A 44 9.29 4.22 -11.07
N ARG A 45 8.76 4.05 -9.85
CA ARG A 45 7.39 4.47 -9.49
C ARG A 45 7.19 5.98 -9.51
N PHE A 46 8.26 6.79 -9.52
CA PHE A 46 8.13 8.24 -9.69
C PHE A 46 7.93 8.65 -11.15
N LEU A 47 8.34 7.83 -12.12
CA LEU A 47 8.26 8.19 -13.55
C LEU A 47 6.83 8.55 -14.00
N PRO A 48 5.77 7.78 -13.67
CA PRO A 48 4.41 8.15 -14.06
C PRO A 48 3.98 9.51 -13.51
N ILE A 49 4.42 9.85 -12.30
CA ILE A 49 4.08 11.12 -11.64
C ILE A 49 4.84 12.28 -12.27
N VAL A 50 6.11 12.08 -12.65
CA VAL A 50 6.86 13.09 -13.40
C VAL A 50 6.18 13.39 -14.73
N THR A 51 5.75 12.35 -15.46
CA THR A 51 4.97 12.51 -16.70
C THR A 51 3.69 13.30 -16.45
N GLN A 52 3.01 13.00 -15.36
CA GLN A 52 1.79 13.69 -14.97
C GLN A 52 2.04 15.18 -14.67
N ILE A 53 3.10 15.51 -13.93
CA ILE A 53 3.50 16.89 -13.63
C ILE A 53 3.81 17.67 -14.91
N PHE A 54 4.48 17.05 -15.89
CA PHE A 54 4.75 17.68 -17.18
C PHE A 54 3.51 17.85 -18.05
N LEU A 55 2.62 16.85 -18.05
CA LEU A 55 1.33 16.94 -18.74
C LEU A 55 0.52 18.13 -18.20
N TRP A 56 0.38 18.23 -16.87
CA TRP A 56 -0.34 19.35 -16.27
C TRP A 56 0.39 20.67 -16.43
N ASN A 57 1.73 20.71 -16.45
CA ASN A 57 2.45 21.93 -16.79
C ASN A 57 2.09 22.42 -18.20
N ALA A 58 1.97 21.52 -19.19
CA ALA A 58 1.55 21.86 -20.53
C ALA A 58 0.09 22.35 -20.60
N ILE A 59 -0.81 21.73 -19.84
CA ILE A 59 -2.22 22.17 -19.74
C ILE A 59 -2.31 23.59 -19.17
N PHE A 60 -1.56 23.86 -18.09
CA PHE A 60 -1.55 25.17 -17.43
C PHE A 60 -0.78 26.25 -18.20
N ALA A 61 0.04 25.88 -19.20
CA ALA A 61 0.85 26.83 -19.97
C ALA A 61 0.03 27.75 -20.88
N GLY A 62 -1.22 27.39 -21.19
CA GLY A 62 -2.13 28.22 -21.99
C GLY A 62 -2.79 29.37 -21.23
N ASP A 63 -2.62 29.44 -19.92
CA ASP A 63 -3.14 30.53 -19.06
C ASP A 63 -1.98 31.27 -18.39
N GLU A 64 -1.93 32.60 -18.56
CA GLU A 64 -0.89 33.46 -17.98
C GLU A 64 -0.87 33.38 -16.45
N VAL A 65 -2.04 33.21 -15.82
CA VAL A 65 -2.16 33.13 -14.36
C VAL A 65 -1.90 31.71 -13.84
N ARG A 66 -1.81 30.72 -14.74
CA ARG A 66 -1.69 29.28 -14.44
C ARG A 66 -2.73 28.84 -13.41
N THR A 67 -3.99 29.15 -13.69
CA THR A 67 -5.13 28.78 -12.86
C THR A 67 -6.20 28.03 -13.65
N LEU A 68 -6.71 26.94 -13.10
CA LEU A 68 -7.81 26.18 -13.69
C LEU A 68 -8.83 25.85 -12.61
N ASN A 69 -10.05 26.39 -12.76
CA ASN A 69 -11.15 26.19 -11.81
C ASN A 69 -10.74 26.40 -10.33
N HIS A 70 -10.09 27.53 -10.04
CA HIS A 70 -9.55 27.92 -8.72
C HIS A 70 -8.33 27.13 -8.22
N TYR A 71 -7.86 26.14 -8.97
CA TYR A 71 -6.60 25.44 -8.67
C TYR A 71 -5.43 26.10 -9.39
N ARG A 72 -4.33 26.29 -8.67
CA ARG A 72 -3.05 26.69 -9.25
C ARG A 72 -2.27 25.46 -9.67
N TYR A 73 -1.32 25.65 -10.58
CA TYR A 73 -0.36 24.59 -10.93
C TYR A 73 0.34 23.98 -9.70
N ALA A 74 0.67 24.79 -8.69
CA ALA A 74 1.28 24.31 -7.45
C ALA A 74 0.40 23.31 -6.69
N ASP A 75 -0.91 23.53 -6.67
CA ASP A 75 -1.87 22.63 -6.03
C ASP A 75 -1.89 21.26 -6.73
N MET A 76 -1.75 21.24 -8.05
CA MET A 76 -1.66 20.00 -8.84
C MET A 76 -0.38 19.22 -8.52
N VAL A 77 0.76 19.89 -8.42
CA VAL A 77 2.02 19.24 -8.05
C VAL A 77 1.92 18.67 -6.63
N ALA A 78 1.45 19.46 -5.66
CA ALA A 78 1.25 19.02 -4.29
C ALA A 78 0.29 17.82 -4.21
N TYR A 79 -0.81 17.85 -4.97
CA TYR A 79 -1.76 16.75 -5.08
C TYR A 79 -1.09 15.46 -5.54
N PHE A 80 -0.35 15.46 -6.66
CA PHE A 80 0.29 14.24 -7.16
C PHE A 80 1.37 13.69 -6.22
N LEU A 81 2.10 14.57 -5.51
CA LEU A 81 3.03 14.14 -4.46
C LEU A 81 2.32 13.41 -3.31
N LEU A 82 1.15 13.90 -2.88
CA LEU A 82 0.36 13.27 -1.82
C LEU A 82 -0.32 11.97 -2.29
N VAL A 83 -0.83 11.94 -3.53
CA VAL A 83 -1.36 10.72 -4.16
C VAL A 83 -0.31 9.62 -4.19
N MET A 84 0.96 9.96 -4.45
CA MET A 84 2.07 9.01 -4.42
C MET A 84 2.21 8.30 -3.07
N VAL A 85 2.16 9.06 -1.99
CA VAL A 85 2.23 8.53 -0.62
C VAL A 85 1.00 7.66 -0.34
N ALA A 86 -0.21 8.17 -0.65
CA ALA A 86 -1.45 7.45 -0.44
C ALA A 86 -1.50 6.10 -1.18
N ARG A 87 -1.08 6.07 -2.45
CA ARG A 87 -1.00 4.85 -3.26
C ARG A 87 0.05 3.88 -2.74
N ALA A 88 1.17 4.39 -2.25
CA ALA A 88 2.19 3.56 -1.64
C ALA A 88 1.69 2.88 -0.35
N PHE A 89 0.69 3.42 0.36
CA PHE A 89 0.01 2.73 1.46
C PHE A 89 -1.02 1.71 0.99
N SER A 90 -1.95 2.10 0.10
CA SER A 90 -3.09 1.26 -0.29
C SER A 90 -2.75 0.11 -1.24
N SER A 91 -1.70 0.23 -2.05
CA SER A 91 -1.36 -0.79 -3.05
C SER A 91 -0.85 -2.11 -2.41
N MET A 92 -1.37 -3.25 -2.86
CA MET A 92 -0.94 -4.59 -2.41
C MET A 92 -0.50 -5.52 -3.55
N PRO A 93 0.58 -5.17 -4.30
CA PRO A 93 0.96 -5.92 -5.50
C PRO A 93 1.18 -7.40 -5.21
N GLY A 94 0.58 -8.24 -6.05
CA GLY A 94 0.72 -9.70 -6.00
C GLY A 94 0.03 -10.38 -4.82
N LEU A 95 -0.79 -9.68 -4.02
CA LEU A 95 -1.49 -10.31 -2.89
C LEU A 95 -2.59 -11.23 -3.38
N SER A 96 -3.49 -10.71 -4.22
CA SER A 96 -4.58 -11.49 -4.83
C SER A 96 -4.05 -12.66 -5.67
N THR A 97 -3.08 -12.41 -6.55
CA THR A 97 -2.46 -13.47 -7.38
C THR A 97 -1.77 -14.52 -6.52
N GLY A 98 -1.02 -14.13 -5.49
CA GLY A 98 -0.33 -15.08 -4.61
C GLY A 98 -1.28 -15.97 -3.82
N ILE A 99 -2.40 -15.41 -3.31
CA ILE A 99 -3.46 -16.20 -2.67
C ILE A 99 -4.07 -17.18 -3.68
N ALA A 100 -4.42 -16.70 -4.88
CA ALA A 100 -5.04 -17.52 -5.91
C ALA A 100 -4.14 -18.66 -6.38
N GLU A 101 -2.85 -18.39 -6.57
CA GLU A 101 -1.85 -19.40 -6.90
C GLU A 101 -1.69 -20.44 -5.80
N SER A 102 -1.66 -20.00 -4.53
CA SER A 102 -1.57 -20.87 -3.36
C SER A 102 -2.77 -21.82 -3.25
N ILE A 103 -3.97 -21.35 -3.61
CA ILE A 103 -5.17 -22.19 -3.68
C ILE A 103 -5.03 -23.19 -4.84
N ARG A 104 -4.72 -22.69 -6.05
CA ARG A 104 -4.62 -23.50 -7.27
C ARG A 104 -3.58 -24.62 -7.18
N ASN A 105 -2.42 -24.37 -6.56
CA ASN A 105 -1.36 -25.36 -6.41
C ASN A 105 -1.44 -26.18 -5.11
N GLY A 106 -2.47 -25.95 -4.28
CA GLY A 106 -2.70 -26.66 -3.03
C GLY A 106 -1.73 -26.31 -1.89
N SER A 107 -0.81 -25.37 -2.07
CA SER A 107 0.10 -24.94 -0.99
C SER A 107 -0.63 -24.22 0.15
N VAL A 108 -1.86 -23.74 -0.09
CA VAL A 108 -2.77 -23.21 0.94
C VAL A 108 -3.01 -24.22 2.07
N ARG A 109 -2.89 -25.53 1.80
CA ARG A 109 -3.06 -26.62 2.78
C ARG A 109 -2.25 -26.41 4.06
N LYS A 110 -1.08 -25.78 3.97
CA LYS A 110 -0.21 -25.54 5.14
C LYS A 110 -0.91 -24.69 6.20
N TYR A 111 -1.73 -23.71 5.78
CA TYR A 111 -2.50 -22.86 6.69
C TYR A 111 -3.75 -23.55 7.24
N LEU A 112 -4.21 -24.62 6.60
CA LEU A 112 -5.37 -25.40 7.05
C LEU A 112 -4.98 -26.45 8.10
N ILE A 113 -3.75 -26.95 8.05
CA ILE A 113 -3.25 -28.00 8.97
C ILE A 113 -2.43 -27.45 10.13
N GLN A 114 -1.81 -26.27 9.97
CA GLN A 114 -1.02 -25.62 11.02
C GLN A 114 -1.89 -24.60 11.77
N PRO A 115 -1.62 -24.32 13.05
CA PRO A 115 -2.33 -23.30 13.83
C PRO A 115 -1.85 -21.88 13.46
N VAL A 116 -1.83 -21.57 12.16
CA VAL A 116 -1.42 -20.27 11.59
C VAL A 116 -2.46 -19.84 10.58
N ASP A 117 -3.21 -18.79 10.91
CA ASP A 117 -4.18 -18.20 10.00
C ASP A 117 -3.47 -17.55 8.80
N MET A 118 -3.96 -17.85 7.59
CA MET A 118 -3.36 -17.35 6.35
C MET A 118 -3.44 -15.82 6.27
N LEU A 119 -4.57 -15.21 6.61
CA LEU A 119 -4.76 -13.77 6.47
C LEU A 119 -3.91 -13.01 7.49
N ASP A 120 -3.85 -13.46 8.74
CA ASP A 120 -2.97 -12.89 9.76
C ASP A 120 -1.49 -13.02 9.34
N TYR A 121 -1.06 -14.19 8.84
CA TYR A 121 0.29 -14.37 8.32
C TYR A 121 0.61 -13.41 7.17
N LEU A 122 -0.28 -13.33 6.17
CA LEU A 122 -0.11 -12.43 5.02
C LEU A 122 -0.18 -10.95 5.42
N PHE A 123 -0.99 -10.60 6.42
CA PHE A 123 -1.09 -9.25 6.96
C PHE A 123 0.26 -8.82 7.54
N TRP A 124 0.88 -9.61 8.42
CA TRP A 124 2.19 -9.28 8.99
C TRP A 124 3.29 -9.26 7.93
N HIS A 125 3.19 -10.10 6.91
CA HIS A 125 4.07 -10.04 5.74
C HIS A 125 3.89 -8.70 4.97
N ARG A 126 2.67 -8.18 4.84
CA ARG A 126 2.42 -6.87 4.23
C ARG A 126 2.87 -5.71 5.10
N VAL A 127 2.71 -5.80 6.43
CA VAL A 127 3.28 -4.84 7.38
C VAL A 127 4.80 -4.79 7.23
N ALA A 128 5.48 -5.95 7.24
CA ALA A 128 6.93 -6.03 6.99
C ALA A 128 7.32 -5.36 5.67
N HIS A 129 6.54 -5.59 4.61
CA HIS A 129 6.77 -4.96 3.31
C HIS A 129 6.69 -3.45 3.38
N LYS A 130 5.64 -2.89 3.99
CA LYS A 130 5.50 -1.43 4.09
C LYS A 130 6.59 -0.81 4.97
N LEU A 131 6.96 -1.46 6.08
CA LEU A 131 8.03 -0.98 6.95
C LEU A 131 9.37 -0.90 6.21
N VAL A 132 9.78 -1.99 5.54
CA VAL A 132 11.04 -2.01 4.79
C VAL A 132 10.97 -1.07 3.58
N TYR A 133 9.84 -1.07 2.86
CA TYR A 133 9.60 -0.14 1.76
C TYR A 133 9.79 1.29 2.20
N TYR A 134 9.10 1.75 3.25
CA TYR A 134 9.23 3.14 3.69
C TYR A 134 10.60 3.44 4.28
N ALA A 135 11.23 2.52 5.02
CA ALA A 135 12.58 2.74 5.54
C ALA A 135 13.58 3.04 4.42
N ILE A 136 13.53 2.29 3.31
CA ILE A 136 14.44 2.47 2.16
C ILE A 136 13.97 3.62 1.26
N ALA A 137 12.68 3.66 0.94
CA ALA A 137 12.07 4.64 0.07
C ALA A 137 12.08 6.06 0.66
N THR A 138 12.30 6.22 1.98
CA THR A 138 12.42 7.54 2.61
C THR A 138 13.44 8.42 1.87
N GLY A 139 14.59 7.88 1.46
CA GLY A 139 15.60 8.64 0.71
C GLY A 139 15.05 9.23 -0.60
N PRO A 140 14.57 8.39 -1.54
CA PRO A 140 13.93 8.86 -2.76
C PRO A 140 12.74 9.82 -2.54
N PHE A 141 11.87 9.55 -1.57
CA PHE A 141 10.74 10.43 -1.25
C PHE A 141 11.22 11.79 -0.73
N VAL A 142 12.19 11.82 0.19
CA VAL A 142 12.78 13.06 0.71
C VAL A 142 13.39 13.87 -0.43
N LEU A 143 14.12 13.23 -1.35
CA LEU A 143 14.70 13.92 -2.51
C LEU A 143 13.60 14.59 -3.36
N VAL A 144 12.54 13.87 -3.72
CA VAL A 144 11.46 14.41 -4.56
C VAL A 144 10.70 15.53 -3.83
N PHE A 145 10.34 15.33 -2.57
CA PHE A 145 9.66 16.35 -1.78
C PHE A 145 10.53 17.60 -1.56
N TRP A 146 11.85 17.43 -1.41
CA TRP A 146 12.79 18.55 -1.31
C TRP A 146 12.93 19.32 -2.63
N LEU A 147 12.97 18.63 -3.77
CA LEU A 147 12.99 19.25 -5.11
C LEU A 147 11.70 20.02 -5.41
N CYS A 148 10.56 19.51 -4.92
CA CYS A 148 9.25 20.12 -5.16
C CYS A 148 8.73 20.98 -3.98
N ARG A 149 9.58 21.32 -3.01
CA ARG A 149 9.16 21.97 -1.75
C ARG A 149 8.43 23.30 -1.95
N ASP A 150 8.78 24.04 -3.00
CA ASP A 150 8.21 25.37 -3.29
C ASP A 150 6.76 25.27 -3.80
N TYR A 151 6.32 24.08 -4.20
CA TYR A 151 4.93 23.80 -4.59
C TYR A 151 4.06 23.33 -3.42
N LEU A 152 4.65 22.98 -2.27
CA LEU A 152 3.89 22.49 -1.13
C LEU A 152 3.31 23.66 -0.31
N PRO A 153 2.06 23.55 0.16
CA PRO A 153 1.50 24.53 1.07
C PRO A 153 2.19 24.49 2.44
N ALA A 154 1.85 25.47 3.29
CA ALA A 154 2.28 25.45 4.69
C ALA A 154 1.84 24.15 5.38
N TRP A 155 2.59 23.74 6.40
CA TRP A 155 2.30 22.53 7.16
C TRP A 155 0.87 22.54 7.71
N PRO A 156 0.10 21.45 7.51
CA PRO A 156 -1.25 21.37 8.03
C PRO A 156 -1.24 21.36 9.56
N GLY A 157 -2.35 21.80 10.15
CA GLY A 157 -2.56 21.72 11.59
C GLY A 157 -2.51 20.26 12.11
N PRO A 158 -2.24 20.04 13.41
CA PRO A 158 -2.07 18.69 13.96
C PRO A 158 -3.26 17.76 13.73
N THR A 159 -4.47 18.30 13.73
CA THR A 159 -5.71 17.55 13.50
C THR A 159 -5.81 17.01 12.08
N VAL A 160 -5.49 17.82 11.08
CA VAL A 160 -5.49 17.44 9.66
C VAL A 160 -4.40 16.41 9.41
N LEU A 161 -3.22 16.60 10.01
CA LEU A 161 -2.13 15.63 9.90
C LEU A 161 -2.49 14.28 10.51
N ALA A 162 -3.11 14.26 11.70
CA ALA A 162 -3.58 13.04 12.33
C ALA A 162 -4.67 12.34 11.49
N ALA A 163 -5.63 13.10 10.96
CA ALA A 163 -6.67 12.56 10.07
C ALA A 163 -6.07 11.96 8.79
N TRP A 164 -5.07 12.60 8.20
CA TRP A 164 -4.36 12.08 7.03
C TRP A 164 -3.61 10.78 7.34
N ILE A 165 -2.88 10.71 8.46
CA ILE A 165 -2.21 9.47 8.90
C ILE A 165 -3.24 8.34 9.12
N CYS A 166 -4.37 8.63 9.77
CA CYS A 166 -5.46 7.67 9.93
C CYS A 166 -5.99 7.19 8.57
N ALA A 167 -6.20 8.09 7.62
CA ALA A 167 -6.65 7.75 6.26
C ALA A 167 -5.64 6.84 5.53
N LEU A 168 -4.34 7.04 5.72
CA LEU A 168 -3.29 6.17 5.16
C LEU A 168 -3.36 4.76 5.77
N MET A 169 -3.54 4.65 7.09
CA MET A 169 -3.71 3.35 7.76
C MET A 169 -4.98 2.63 7.30
N MET A 170 -6.08 3.36 7.15
CA MET A 170 -7.32 2.82 6.59
C MET A 170 -7.14 2.38 5.13
N GLY A 171 -6.41 3.16 4.32
CA GLY A 171 -6.08 2.81 2.94
C GLY A 171 -5.26 1.52 2.84
N PHE A 172 -4.28 1.33 3.72
CA PHE A 172 -3.53 0.08 3.84
C PHE A 172 -4.46 -1.09 4.19
N LEU A 173 -5.31 -0.95 5.22
CA LEU A 173 -6.22 -2.00 5.64
C LEU A 173 -7.24 -2.35 4.54
N ALA A 174 -7.85 -1.34 3.92
CA ALA A 174 -8.80 -1.51 2.83
C ALA A 174 -8.16 -2.21 1.63
N GLY A 175 -6.96 -1.79 1.23
CA GLY A 175 -6.21 -2.44 0.15
C GLY A 175 -5.92 -3.92 0.46
N PHE A 176 -5.51 -4.23 1.69
CA PHE A 176 -5.25 -5.61 2.12
C PHE A 176 -6.51 -6.46 2.06
N LEU A 177 -7.62 -5.95 2.58
CA LEU A 177 -8.88 -6.69 2.63
C LEU A 177 -9.46 -6.91 1.23
N ILE A 178 -9.47 -5.89 0.37
CA ILE A 178 -10.00 -6.01 -1.00
C ILE A 178 -9.18 -7.02 -1.81
N GLU A 179 -7.86 -6.93 -1.78
CA GLU A 179 -7.00 -7.85 -2.52
C GLU A 179 -7.06 -9.27 -1.97
N SER A 180 -7.21 -9.43 -0.64
CA SER A 180 -7.45 -10.74 -0.04
C SER A 180 -8.78 -11.34 -0.48
N LEU A 181 -9.85 -10.52 -0.50
CA LEU A 181 -11.17 -10.95 -0.99
C LEU A 181 -11.09 -11.42 -2.45
N ILE A 182 -10.45 -10.63 -3.33
CA ILE A 182 -10.26 -11.00 -4.74
C ILE A 182 -9.47 -12.31 -4.85
N GLY A 183 -8.39 -12.47 -4.07
CA GLY A 183 -7.61 -13.71 -4.07
C GLY A 183 -8.41 -14.94 -3.63
N LEU A 184 -9.26 -14.79 -2.61
CA LEU A 184 -10.11 -15.87 -2.08
C LEU A 184 -11.19 -16.32 -3.05
N ILE A 185 -11.56 -15.51 -4.07
CA ILE A 185 -12.47 -15.94 -5.14
C ILE A 185 -11.92 -17.18 -5.89
N ALA A 186 -10.60 -17.41 -5.85
CA ALA A 186 -9.97 -18.57 -6.48
C ALA A 186 -10.40 -19.93 -5.88
N PHE A 187 -11.10 -19.95 -4.74
CA PHE A 187 -11.77 -21.18 -4.27
C PHE A 187 -12.87 -21.65 -5.22
N TRP A 188 -13.52 -20.75 -5.95
CA TRP A 188 -14.58 -21.06 -6.91
C TRP A 188 -14.11 -20.97 -8.37
N PHE A 189 -13.06 -20.20 -8.66
CA PHE A 189 -12.55 -19.95 -10.01
C PHE A 189 -11.10 -20.42 -10.15
N LEU A 190 -10.80 -21.18 -11.19
CA LEU A 190 -9.42 -21.61 -11.48
C LEU A 190 -8.50 -20.47 -11.88
N GLU A 191 -9.07 -19.40 -12.45
CA GLU A 191 -8.33 -18.23 -12.92
C GLU A 191 -9.04 -16.93 -12.52
N VAL A 192 -8.34 -16.07 -11.79
CA VAL A 192 -8.83 -14.77 -11.29
C VAL A 192 -8.20 -13.57 -11.99
N SER A 193 -7.37 -13.80 -13.01
CA SER A 193 -6.59 -12.78 -13.72
C SER A 193 -7.47 -11.65 -14.27
N SER A 194 -8.59 -11.99 -14.92
CA SER A 194 -9.55 -11.02 -15.45
C SER A 194 -10.19 -10.15 -14.36
N LEU A 195 -10.52 -10.73 -13.20
CA LEU A 195 -11.09 -9.98 -12.08
C LEU A 195 -10.07 -9.00 -11.49
N ILE A 196 -8.82 -9.46 -11.32
CA ILE A 196 -7.71 -8.62 -10.87
C ILE A 196 -7.48 -7.47 -11.85
N PHE A 197 -7.50 -7.75 -13.16
CA PHE A 197 -7.34 -6.72 -14.18
C PHE A 197 -8.44 -5.66 -14.13
N ILE A 198 -9.72 -6.05 -14.03
CA ILE A 198 -10.85 -5.12 -13.90
C ILE A 198 -10.68 -4.26 -12.65
N TYR A 199 -10.34 -4.88 -11.51
CA TYR A 199 -10.08 -4.16 -10.27
C TYR A 199 -8.94 -3.16 -10.41
N MET A 200 -7.82 -3.55 -11.03
CA MET A 200 -6.69 -2.67 -11.27
C MET A 200 -7.07 -1.47 -12.12
N MET A 201 -7.85 -1.66 -13.18
CA MET A 201 -8.29 -0.57 -14.07
C MET A 201 -9.19 0.42 -13.32
N LEU A 202 -10.18 -0.09 -12.59
CA LEU A 202 -11.07 0.75 -11.77
C LEU A 202 -10.28 1.49 -10.68
N ASN A 203 -9.37 0.81 -9.98
CA ASN A 203 -8.53 1.44 -8.97
C ASN A 203 -7.64 2.53 -9.58
N TYR A 204 -7.04 2.27 -10.74
CA TYR A 204 -6.16 3.23 -11.40
C TYR A 204 -6.92 4.51 -11.75
N PHE A 205 -8.12 4.38 -12.32
CA PHE A 205 -8.98 5.51 -12.66
C PHE A 205 -9.51 6.25 -11.42
N LEU A 206 -10.11 5.53 -10.47
CA LEU A 206 -10.77 6.11 -9.29
C LEU A 206 -9.80 6.60 -8.21
N SER A 207 -8.51 6.26 -8.30
CA SER A 207 -7.50 6.72 -7.34
C SER A 207 -7.07 8.18 -7.51
N GLY A 208 -7.52 8.84 -8.59
CA GLY A 208 -7.09 10.20 -8.92
C GLY A 208 -5.65 10.31 -9.41
N HIS A 209 -4.98 9.17 -9.65
CA HIS A 209 -3.60 9.14 -10.13
C HIS A 209 -3.45 9.68 -11.56
N MET A 210 -4.40 9.38 -12.45
CA MET A 210 -4.38 9.84 -13.84
C MET A 210 -4.97 11.22 -14.04
N ILE A 211 -5.98 11.58 -13.27
CA ILE A 211 -6.72 12.83 -13.37
C ILE A 211 -7.10 13.20 -11.94
N PRO A 212 -6.82 14.43 -11.47
CA PRO A 212 -7.35 14.90 -10.21
C PRO A 212 -8.88 14.89 -10.30
N LEU A 213 -9.53 14.08 -9.47
CA LEU A 213 -10.98 13.91 -9.42
C LEU A 213 -11.65 15.00 -8.58
#